data_AF-A0A3N0XLR2-F1
#
_entry.id   AF-A0A3N0XLR2-F1
#
_cell.length_a   1.000
_cell.length_b   1.000
_cell.length_c   1.000
_cell.angle_alpha   90.00
_cell.angle_beta   90.00
_cell.angle_gamma   90.00
#
_symmetry.space_group_name_H-M   'P 1'
#
loop_
_entity.id
_entity.type
_entity.pdbx_description
1 polymer ?
#
loop_
_entity_poly.entity_id
_entity_poly.type
_entity_poly.pdbx_seq_one_letter_code
_entity_poly.pdbx_strand_id
1 'polypeptide(L)'
;MRTNILETEQFGDTDGLSKKLQKLSQRKDCEVLKKWFRSIKKHIYWSAISSVSGPEKVAKWTSLINHIQNVHVHENTLFPKCEHPDKASSDPKKWFQPDYVDDLINLLINEVFLDPH
;
A
#
# COMPACT_ATOMS: atom_id res chain seq x y z
N MET A 1 5.48 20.12 -26.10
CA MET A 1 6.75 20.16 -25.35
C MET A 1 6.43 19.98 -23.88
N ARG A 2 7.16 19.05 -23.24
CA ARG A 2 7.27 18.70 -21.81
C ARG A 2 6.47 19.59 -20.84
N THR A 3 5.44 19.01 -20.24
CA THR A 3 4.73 19.58 -19.08
C THR A 3 5.69 19.73 -17.91
N ASN A 4 5.61 20.91 -17.30
CA ASN A 4 6.49 21.39 -16.25
C ASN A 4 6.37 20.54 -14.98
N ILE A 5 7.54 20.15 -14.49
CA ILE A 5 7.76 19.57 -13.17
C ILE A 5 7.65 20.72 -12.17
N LEU A 6 6.43 21.07 -11.77
CA LEU A 6 6.15 22.01 -10.68
C LEU A 6 4.87 21.57 -9.97
N GLU A 7 4.94 20.48 -9.21
CA GLU A 7 3.96 20.18 -8.15
C GLU A 7 4.54 19.17 -7.15
N THR A 8 5.80 19.40 -6.75
CA THR A 8 6.48 18.63 -5.70
C THR A 8 6.28 19.20 -4.30
N GLU A 9 5.34 20.14 -4.11
CA GLU A 9 5.11 20.83 -2.83
C GLU A 9 3.74 20.52 -2.17
N GLN A 10 2.99 19.52 -2.66
CA GLN A 10 1.72 19.07 -2.05
C GLN A 10 1.80 17.64 -1.47
N PHE A 11 3.00 17.06 -1.34
CA PHE A 11 3.22 15.74 -0.72
C PHE A 11 4.25 15.88 0.40
N GLY A 12 3.84 16.52 1.49
CA GLY A 12 4.56 16.46 2.76
C GLY A 12 4.69 14.99 3.18
N ASP A 13 5.93 14.57 3.43
CA ASP A 13 6.31 13.41 4.23
C ASP A 13 6.25 11.98 3.62
N THR A 14 6.59 11.84 2.34
CA THR A 14 7.02 10.53 1.78
C THR A 14 8.21 9.90 2.54
N ASP A 15 8.98 10.76 3.23
CA ASP A 15 10.16 10.40 4.02
C ASP A 15 9.78 9.84 5.41
N GLY A 16 8.77 10.42 6.07
CA GLY A 16 8.17 9.93 7.32
C GLY A 16 7.51 8.56 7.16
N LEU A 17 6.70 8.38 6.12
CA LEU A 17 6.08 7.08 5.80
C LEU A 17 7.14 6.01 5.50
N SER A 18 8.17 6.37 4.73
CA SER A 18 9.28 5.46 4.43
C SER A 18 10.01 5.01 5.70
N LYS A 19 10.24 5.93 6.65
CA LYS A 19 10.85 5.63 7.96
C LYS A 19 9.95 4.74 8.83
N LYS A 20 8.64 4.98 8.85
CA LYS A 20 7.68 4.15 9.60
C LYS A 20 7.59 2.74 9.04
N LEU A 21 7.48 2.59 7.72
CA LEU A 21 7.55 1.28 7.05
C LEU A 21 8.90 0.58 7.31
N GLN A 22 10.01 1.34 7.34
CA GLN A 22 11.32 0.78 7.64
C GLN A 22 11.38 0.23 9.06
N LYS A 23 10.85 0.96 10.06
CA LYS A 23 10.73 0.49 11.44
C LYS A 23 9.89 -0.78 11.54
N LEU A 24 8.75 -0.84 10.84
CA LEU A 24 7.94 -2.06 10.78
C LEU A 24 8.74 -3.24 10.19
N SER A 25 9.52 -2.99 9.12
CA SER A 25 10.36 -4.02 8.48
C SER A 25 11.52 -4.55 9.34
N GLN A 26 11.88 -3.84 10.40
CA GLN A 26 12.95 -4.23 11.33
C GLN A 26 12.48 -5.19 12.43
N ARG A 27 11.16 -5.45 12.55
CA ARG A 27 10.64 -6.47 13.48
C ARG A 27 11.19 -7.87 13.11
N LYS A 28 11.52 -8.69 14.12
CA LYS A 28 12.26 -9.96 13.97
C LYS A 28 11.57 -11.02 13.09
N ASP A 29 10.29 -10.82 12.83
CA ASP A 29 9.35 -11.67 12.07
C ASP A 29 9.03 -11.11 10.67
N CYS A 30 9.66 -10.00 10.24
CA CYS A 30 9.24 -9.25 9.06
C CYS A 30 10.01 -9.54 7.76
N GLU A 31 10.52 -10.76 7.55
CA GLU A 31 11.18 -11.13 6.28
C GLU A 31 10.24 -10.98 5.07
N VAL A 32 8.97 -11.30 5.27
CA VAL A 32 7.91 -11.09 4.27
C VAL A 32 7.79 -9.60 3.98
N LEU A 33 7.71 -8.73 4.99
CA LEU A 33 7.65 -7.29 4.78
C LEU A 33 8.87 -6.73 4.06
N LYS A 34 10.09 -7.20 4.34
CA LYS A 34 11.28 -6.77 3.59
C LYS A 34 11.15 -7.09 2.10
N LYS A 35 10.61 -8.27 1.74
CA LYS A 35 10.39 -8.67 0.34
C LYS A 35 9.34 -7.79 -0.34
N TRP A 36 8.28 -7.44 0.39
CA TRP A 36 7.16 -6.65 -0.14
C TRP A 36 7.35 -5.13 -0.03
N PHE A 37 8.30 -4.64 0.78
CA PHE A 37 8.49 -3.23 1.09
C PHE A 37 8.56 -2.34 -0.16
N ARG A 38 9.34 -2.77 -1.17
CA ARG A 38 9.46 -2.03 -2.43
C ARG A 38 8.13 -1.98 -3.19
N SER A 39 7.38 -3.08 -3.21
CA SER A 39 6.06 -3.15 -3.86
C SER A 39 5.06 -2.27 -3.10
N ILE A 40 5.04 -2.35 -1.77
CA ILE A 40 4.19 -1.53 -0.90
C ILE A 40 4.40 -0.03 -1.19
N LYS A 41 5.64 0.45 -1.13
CA LYS A 41 5.94 1.87 -1.43
C LYS A 41 5.45 2.31 -2.81
N LYS A 42 5.64 1.48 -3.83
CA LYS A 42 5.19 1.78 -5.20
C LYS A 42 3.67 1.87 -5.28
N HIS A 43 2.96 0.94 -4.63
CA HIS A 43 1.51 0.92 -4.65
C HIS A 43 0.89 2.08 -3.86
N ILE A 44 1.52 2.57 -2.79
CA ILE A 44 1.03 3.77 -2.09
C ILE A 44 1.05 4.95 -3.04
N TYR A 45 2.19 5.20 -3.70
CA TYR A 45 2.32 6.28 -4.66
C TYR A 45 1.32 6.12 -5.82
N TRP A 46 1.27 4.93 -6.42
CA TRP A 46 0.34 4.63 -7.50
C TRP A 46 -1.13 4.80 -7.10
N SER A 47 -1.53 4.36 -5.90
CA SER A 47 -2.91 4.53 -5.40
C SER A 47 -3.26 6.01 -5.25
N ALA A 48 -2.32 6.83 -4.78
CA ALA A 48 -2.52 8.26 -4.63
C ALA A 48 -2.68 8.97 -5.98
N ILE A 49 -1.82 8.69 -6.96
CA ILE A 49 -1.83 9.38 -8.26
C ILE A 49 -2.88 8.86 -9.25
N SER A 50 -3.31 7.61 -9.10
CA SER A 50 -4.25 6.98 -10.05
C SER A 50 -5.71 7.11 -9.63
N SER A 51 -6.00 7.68 -8.46
CA SER A 51 -7.35 7.77 -7.91
C SER A 51 -7.88 9.19 -7.97
N VAL A 52 -9.16 9.33 -8.29
CA VAL A 52 -9.85 10.62 -8.42
C VAL A 52 -10.60 11.02 -7.15
N SER A 53 -10.72 10.10 -6.17
CA SER A 53 -11.42 10.34 -4.91
C SER A 53 -10.73 9.69 -3.72
N GLY A 54 -10.97 10.22 -2.50
CA GLY A 54 -10.50 9.61 -1.26
C GLY A 54 -10.93 8.15 -1.08
N PRO A 55 -12.23 7.81 -1.28
CA PRO A 55 -12.72 6.43 -1.19
C PRO A 55 -12.02 5.47 -2.16
N GLU A 56 -11.71 5.91 -3.39
CA GLU A 56 -10.98 5.08 -4.36
C GLU A 56 -9.53 4.84 -3.92
N LYS A 57 -8.86 5.84 -3.34
CA LYS A 57 -7.52 5.67 -2.77
C LYS A 57 -7.52 4.62 -1.66
N VAL A 58 -8.52 4.66 -0.78
CA VAL A 58 -8.72 3.66 0.28
C VAL A 58 -8.97 2.28 -0.32
N ALA A 59 -9.85 2.17 -1.32
CA ALA A 59 -10.16 0.89 -1.98
C ALA A 59 -8.93 0.22 -2.62
N LYS A 60 -8.11 0.99 -3.36
CA LYS A 60 -6.87 0.48 -3.96
C LYS A 60 -5.84 0.01 -2.93
N TRP A 61 -5.74 0.73 -1.81
CA TRP A 61 -4.86 0.27 -0.73
C TRP A 61 -5.38 -1.01 -0.07
N THR A 62 -6.65 -1.06 0.28
CA THR A 62 -7.26 -2.28 0.84
C THR A 62 -7.02 -3.46 -0.10
N SER A 63 -7.11 -3.24 -1.41
CA SER A 63 -6.79 -4.26 -2.40
C SER A 63 -5.32 -4.70 -2.38
N LEU A 64 -4.36 -3.77 -2.22
CA LEU A 64 -2.96 -4.14 -2.03
C LEU A 64 -2.76 -5.00 -0.78
N ILE A 65 -3.37 -4.61 0.33
CA ILE A 65 -3.27 -5.32 1.61
C ILE A 65 -3.83 -6.74 1.49
N ASN A 66 -4.94 -6.90 0.76
CA ASN A 66 -5.47 -8.22 0.43
C ASN A 66 -4.51 -8.98 -0.51
N HIS A 67 -3.95 -8.32 -1.52
CA HIS A 67 -3.03 -8.93 -2.48
C HIS A 67 -1.78 -9.50 -1.81
N ILE A 68 -1.18 -8.78 -0.86
CA ILE A 68 -0.01 -9.27 -0.11
C ILE A 68 -0.35 -10.42 0.86
N GLN A 69 -1.63 -10.69 1.11
CA GLN A 69 -2.16 -11.86 1.82
C GLN A 69 -2.68 -12.96 0.87
N ASN A 70 -2.42 -12.83 -0.44
CA ASN A 70 -2.93 -13.73 -1.48
C ASN A 70 -4.46 -13.72 -1.67
N VAL A 71 -5.14 -12.66 -1.24
CA VAL A 71 -6.56 -12.42 -1.50
C VAL A 71 -6.66 -11.46 -2.68
N HIS A 72 -7.12 -11.92 -3.84
CA HIS A 72 -7.11 -11.12 -5.08
C HIS A 72 -8.46 -10.52 -5.46
N VAL A 73 -9.56 -11.05 -4.92
CA VAL A 73 -10.95 -10.58 -5.17
C VAL A 73 -11.58 -10.10 -3.85
N HIS A 74 -12.31 -8.98 -3.87
CA HIS A 74 -12.76 -8.26 -2.69
C HIS A 74 -14.21 -7.76 -2.86
N GLU A 75 -14.89 -7.49 -1.76
CA GLU A 75 -16.27 -6.99 -1.76
C GLU A 75 -16.38 -5.49 -2.11
N ASN A 76 -15.25 -4.76 -2.13
CA ASN A 76 -15.25 -3.33 -2.42
C ASN A 76 -15.52 -3.07 -3.90
N THR A 77 -16.68 -2.46 -4.20
CA THR A 77 -17.13 -2.18 -5.57
C THR A 77 -16.27 -1.16 -6.32
N LEU A 78 -15.54 -0.28 -5.62
CA LEU A 78 -14.66 0.71 -6.24
C LEU A 78 -13.36 0.10 -6.76
N PHE A 79 -12.93 -1.01 -6.17
CA PHE A 79 -11.74 -1.75 -6.61
C PHE A 79 -11.84 -3.23 -6.21
N PRO A 80 -12.64 -4.02 -6.95
CA PRO A 80 -13.05 -5.37 -6.53
C PRO A 80 -12.00 -6.46 -6.80
N LYS A 81 -10.99 -6.18 -7.63
CA LYS A 81 -9.91 -7.12 -7.95
C LYS A 81 -8.59 -6.39 -8.17
N CYS A 82 -7.48 -6.98 -7.74
CA CYS A 82 -6.16 -6.44 -8.05
C CYS A 82 -5.86 -6.49 -9.57
N GLU A 83 -5.13 -5.50 -10.10
CA GLU A 83 -4.81 -5.36 -11.53
C GLU A 83 -3.63 -6.23 -12.02
N HIS A 84 -3.31 -7.28 -11.27
CA HIS A 84 -2.22 -8.19 -11.62
C HIS A 84 -2.78 -9.59 -11.89
N PRO A 85 -2.14 -10.38 -12.78
CA PRO A 85 -2.44 -11.79 -12.89
C PRO A 85 -2.27 -12.47 -11.53
N ASP A 86 -3.15 -13.42 -11.23
CA ASP A 86 -3.09 -14.18 -9.99
C ASP A 86 -1.73 -14.91 -9.92
N LYS A 87 -0.91 -14.56 -8.92
CA LYS A 87 0.39 -15.23 -8.72
C LYS A 87 0.13 -16.65 -8.19
N ALA A 88 0.51 -17.65 -8.97
CA ALA A 88 0.30 -19.08 -8.71
C ALA A 88 1.17 -19.69 -7.59
N SER A 89 1.48 -18.94 -6.52
CA SER A 89 2.29 -19.47 -5.42
C SER A 89 1.45 -19.68 -4.17
N SER A 90 1.10 -20.93 -3.88
CA SER A 90 0.40 -21.31 -2.63
C SER A 90 1.32 -21.41 -1.41
N ASP A 91 2.59 -21.00 -1.52
CA ASP A 91 3.56 -21.00 -0.42
C ASP A 91 3.23 -19.91 0.61
N PRO A 92 2.77 -20.27 1.83
CA PRO A 92 2.38 -19.31 2.85
C PRO A 92 3.53 -18.42 3.33
N LYS A 93 4.79 -18.84 3.16
CA LYS A 93 5.98 -18.05 3.56
C LYS A 93 6.21 -16.82 2.68
N LYS A 94 5.47 -16.69 1.57
CA LYS A 94 5.55 -15.54 0.66
C LYS A 94 4.49 -14.49 0.94
N TRP A 95 3.52 -14.79 1.79
CA TRP A 95 2.34 -13.95 2.03
C TRP A 95 2.30 -13.48 3.48
N PHE A 96 1.67 -12.33 3.69
CA PHE A 96 1.41 -11.82 5.03
C PHE A 96 0.35 -12.67 5.72
N GLN A 97 0.55 -12.87 7.02
CA GLN A 97 -0.48 -13.40 7.89
C GLN A 97 -1.36 -12.23 8.39
N PRO A 98 -2.65 -12.47 8.71
CA PRO A 98 -3.61 -11.41 9.04
C PRO A 98 -3.20 -10.53 10.24
N ASP A 99 -2.45 -11.09 11.19
CA ASP A 99 -1.96 -10.42 12.40
C ASP A 99 -0.94 -9.29 12.12
N TYR A 100 -0.32 -9.26 10.94
CA TYR A 100 0.64 -8.21 10.55
C TYR A 100 0.02 -7.05 9.77
N VAL A 101 -1.28 -7.16 9.46
CA VAL A 101 -1.95 -6.30 8.49
C VAL A 101 -2.56 -5.07 9.14
N ASP A 102 -3.02 -5.21 10.38
CA ASP A 102 -3.62 -4.10 11.14
C ASP A 102 -2.66 -2.91 11.27
N ASP A 103 -1.37 -3.18 11.52
CA ASP A 103 -0.33 -2.15 11.60
C ASP A 103 -0.16 -1.40 10.27
N LEU A 104 -0.26 -2.09 9.13
CA LEU A 104 -0.14 -1.49 7.79
C LEU A 104 -1.38 -0.68 7.41
N ILE A 105 -2.57 -1.16 7.78
CA ILE A 105 -3.83 -0.44 7.58
C ILE A 105 -3.84 0.85 8.40
N ASN A 106 -3.51 0.76 9.68
CA ASN A 106 -3.46 1.90 10.58
C ASN A 106 -2.45 2.95 10.13
N LEU A 107 -1.28 2.53 9.65
CA LEU A 107 -0.29 3.45 9.11
C LEU A 107 -0.85 4.24 7.93
N LEU A 108 -1.55 3.60 7.00
CA LEU A 108 -2.04 4.32 5.83
C LEU A 108 -3.20 5.26 6.14
N ILE A 109 -4.17 4.81 6.94
CA ILE A 109 -5.31 5.63 7.33
C ILE A 109 -4.82 6.91 8.00
N ASN A 110 -3.92 6.80 8.97
CA ASN A 110 -3.49 7.96 9.76
C ASN A 110 -2.49 8.87 9.03
N GLU A 111 -1.62 8.33 8.18
CA GLU A 111 -0.48 9.10 7.64
C GLU A 111 -0.66 9.55 6.19
N VAL A 112 -1.61 8.96 5.45
CA VAL A 112 -1.75 9.22 4.01
C VAL A 112 -3.13 9.73 3.66
N PHE A 113 -4.17 9.36 4.41
CA PHE A 113 -5.55 9.72 4.08
C PHE A 113 -6.27 10.58 5.12
N LEU A 114 -5.87 10.53 6.39
CA LEU A 114 -6.44 11.38 7.44
C LEU A 114 -5.58 12.59 7.80
N ASP A 115 -4.39 12.75 7.22
CA ASP A 115 -3.61 13.98 7.43
C ASP A 115 -4.28 15.13 6.67
N PRO A 116 -4.97 16.06 7.37
CA PRO A 116 -5.56 17.21 6.75
C PRO A 116 -4.47 18.28 6.73
N HIS A 117 -3.76 18.41 5.61
CA HIS A 117 -3.08 19.69 5.37
C HIS A 117 -4.07 20.85 5.46
#